data_AF-A0A8C6I4U3-F1
#
_entry.id   AF-A0A8C6I4U3-F1
#
_cell.length_a   1.000
_cell.length_b   1.000
_cell.length_c   1.000
_cell.angle_alpha   90.00
_cell.angle_beta   90.00
_cell.angle_gamma   90.00
#
_symmetry.space_group_name_H-M   'P 1'
#
loop_
_entity.id
_entity.type
_entity.pdbx_description
1 polymer ?
#
loop_
_entity_poly.entity_id
_entity_poly.type
_entity_poly.pdbx_seq_one_letter_code
_entity_poly.pdbx_strand_id
1 'polypeptide(L)' 'MAKRTKKVGIVGKYRTRYGASLRKMVKKIEISQHAKYTCSFCGKTKMKKRAPPSLPLRPIAPSPHRPIAPS' A
#
# COMPACT_ATOMS: atom_id res chain seq x y z
N MET A 1 -11.14 21.52 7.40
CA MET A 1 -11.11 20.69 6.17
C MET A 1 -12.36 19.84 6.08
N ALA A 2 -13.18 20.00 5.03
CA ALA A 2 -14.30 19.09 4.76
C ALA A 2 -13.80 17.74 4.21
N LYS A 3 -14.42 16.65 4.64
CA LYS A 3 -14.03 15.29 4.25
C LYS A 3 -14.49 15.01 2.81
N ARG A 4 -13.57 15.06 1.84
CA ARG A 4 -13.89 14.88 0.41
C ARG A 4 -14.40 13.49 0.01
N THR A 5 -14.13 12.44 0.80
CA THR A 5 -14.54 11.07 0.45
C THR A 5 -15.10 10.31 1.65
N LYS A 6 -16.20 9.57 1.43
CA LYS A 6 -16.83 8.74 2.47
C LYS A 6 -16.03 7.47 2.77
N LYS A 7 -15.61 6.72 1.73
CA LYS A 7 -14.99 5.38 1.86
C LYS A 7 -13.49 5.33 1.53
N VAL A 8 -13.06 6.00 0.46
CA VAL A 8 -11.76 5.74 -0.19
C VAL A 8 -10.59 6.41 0.55
N GLY A 9 -10.76 7.63 1.05
CA GLY A 9 -9.73 8.35 1.80
C GLY A 9 -8.48 8.65 0.95
N ILE A 10 -7.30 8.45 1.53
CA ILE A 10 -5.99 8.74 0.93
C ILE A 10 -5.73 8.00 -0.41
N VAL A 11 -6.34 6.81 -0.58
CA VAL A 11 -6.23 5.98 -1.79
C VAL A 11 -7.07 6.54 -2.95
N GLY A 12 -7.78 7.66 -2.77
CA GLY A 12 -8.54 8.35 -3.82
C GLY A 12 -7.69 8.76 -5.03
N LYS A 13 -6.38 8.94 -4.86
CA LYS A 13 -5.42 9.25 -5.95
C LYS A 13 -5.38 8.18 -7.06
N TYR A 14 -5.75 6.94 -6.76
CA TYR A 14 -5.73 5.85 -7.75
C TYR A 14 -7.00 5.76 -8.61
N ARG A 15 -8.06 6.54 -8.30
CA ARG A 15 -9.38 6.46 -8.96
C ARG A 15 -9.83 5.01 -9.09
N THR A 16 -10.28 4.55 -10.26
CA THR A 16 -10.82 3.21 -10.51
C THR A 16 -9.75 2.12 -10.71
N ARG A 17 -8.46 2.48 -10.73
CA ARG A 17 -7.37 1.55 -11.03
C ARG A 17 -7.15 0.54 -9.89
N TYR A 18 -6.66 -0.66 -10.25
CA TYR A 18 -6.22 -1.73 -9.34
C TYR A 18 -7.32 -2.44 -8.52
N GLY A 19 -8.61 -2.14 -8.75
CA GLY A 19 -9.71 -2.85 -8.08
C GLY A 19 -9.85 -2.55 -6.58
N ALA A 20 -10.95 -2.99 -5.97
CA ALA A 20 -11.30 -2.61 -4.59
C ALA A 20 -10.43 -3.31 -3.53
N SER A 21 -10.04 -4.57 -3.77
CA SER A 21 -9.27 -5.37 -2.79
C SER A 21 -7.88 -4.78 -2.55
N LEU A 22 -7.12 -4.53 -3.63
CA LEU A 22 -5.77 -3.94 -3.53
C LEU A 22 -5.81 -2.56 -2.87
N ARG A 23 -6.80 -1.72 -3.23
CA ARG A 23 -6.97 -0.39 -2.62
C ARG A 23 -7.28 -0.44 -1.13
N LYS A 24 -8.00 -1.46 -0.63
CA LYS A 24 -8.23 -1.65 0.80
C LYS A 24 -6.94 -1.99 1.55
N MET A 25 -6.08 -2.82 0.97
CA MET A 25 -4.78 -3.18 1.57
C MET A 25 -3.84 -1.96 1.62
N VAL A 26 -3.69 -1.27 0.48
CA VAL A 26 -2.84 -0.07 0.38
C VAL A 26 -3.29 1.02 1.34
N LYS A 27 -4.61 1.20 1.55
CA LYS A 27 -5.14 2.17 2.50
C LYS A 27 -4.57 1.99 3.92
N LYS A 28 -4.46 0.75 4.40
CA LYS A 28 -3.93 0.46 5.74
C LYS A 28 -2.45 0.84 5.83
N ILE A 29 -1.68 0.51 4.80
CA ILE A 29 -0.25 0.79 4.70
C ILE A 29 0.00 2.30 4.63
N GLU A 30 -0.73 3.02 3.77
CA GLU A 30 -0.58 4.46 3.62
C GLU A 30 -0.99 5.22 4.88
N ILE A 31 -2.05 4.81 5.59
CA ILE A 31 -2.42 5.44 6.87
C ILE A 31 -1.30 5.28 7.90
N SER A 32 -0.73 4.07 8.01
CA SER A 32 0.37 3.79 8.94
C SER A 32 1.64 4.58 8.60
N GLN A 33 1.96 4.73 7.31
CA GLN A 33 3.13 5.49 6.86
C GLN A 33 2.96 7.01 7.05
N HIS A 34 1.77 7.55 6.80
CA HIS A 34 1.49 8.98 6.97
C HIS A 34 1.09 9.35 8.41
N ALA A 35 1.08 8.38 9.33
CA ALA A 35 0.84 8.65 10.74
C ALA A 35 1.99 9.47 11.32
N LYS A 36 1.64 10.59 11.97
CA LYS A 36 2.56 11.38 12.76
C LYS A 36 2.72 10.71 14.12
N TYR A 37 3.96 10.51 14.55
CA TYR A 37 4.29 10.04 15.89
C TYR A 37 4.69 11.23 16.76
N THR A 38 4.11 11.31 17.95
CA THR A 38 4.55 12.24 19.00
C THR A 38 5.72 11.62 19.74
N CYS A 39 6.89 12.24 19.63
CA CYS A 39 8.10 11.82 20.36
C CYS A 39 7.90 12.02 21.87
N SER A 40 7.81 10.94 22.66
CA SER A 40 7.65 11.04 24.12
C SER A 40 8.83 11.71 24.83
N PHE A 41 10.01 11.71 24.21
CA PHE A 41 11.21 12.34 24.77
C PHE A 41 11.32 13.84 24.47
N CYS A 42 10.81 14.26 23.31
CA CYS A 42 11.09 15.58 22.74
C CYS A 42 9.84 16.40 22.43
N GLY A 43 8.64 15.85 22.66
CA GLY A 43 7.32 16.48 22.44
C GLY A 43 6.97 16.78 20.97
N LYS A 44 7.97 16.76 20.08
CA LYS A 44 7.81 17.11 18.66
C LYS A 44 7.12 16.00 17.90
N THR A 45 6.15 16.38 17.05
CA THR A 45 5.55 15.47 16.08
C THR A 45 6.51 15.22 14.93
N LYS A 46 6.90 13.96 14.72
CA LYS A 46 7.74 13.52 13.60
C LYS A 46 6.99 12.46 12.80
N MET A 47 7.16 12.44 11.48
CA MET A 47 6.62 11.34 10.66
C MET A 47 7.47 10.07 10.85
N LYS A 48 6.83 8.90 10.77
CA LYS A 48 7.54 7.61 10.77
C LYS A 48 8.40 7.48 9.50
N LYS A 49 9.62 6.93 9.63
CA LYS A 49 10.66 6.92 8.57
C LYS A 49 10.18 6.28 7.25
N ARG A 50 10.69 6.86 6.15
CA ARG A 50 10.43 6.60 4.71
C ARG A 50 11.01 5.27 4.19
N ALA A 51 11.11 4.23 5.01
CA ALA A 51 11.57 2.92 4.57
C ALA A 51 10.35 2.01 4.35
N PRO A 52 10.19 1.40 3.17
CA PRO A 52 9.14 0.42 2.97
C PRO A 52 9.36 -0.76 3.94
N PRO A 53 8.33 -1.28 4.60
CA PRO A 53 8.45 -2.59 5.24
C PRO A 53 8.81 -3.58 4.13
N SER A 54 10.02 -4.16 4.21
CA SER A 54 10.51 -5.15 3.26
C SER A 54 9.49 -6.29 3.17
N LEU A 55 8.80 -6.39 2.03
CA LEU A 55 8.01 -7.57 1.70
C LEU A 55 8.97 -8.76 1.61
N PRO A 56 8.69 -9.91 2.25
CA PRO A 56 9.41 -11.13 1.88
C PRO A 56 9.10 -11.37 0.41
N LEU A 57 10.15 -11.37 -0.43
CA LEU A 57 10.06 -11.76 -1.82
C LEU A 57 9.47 -13.18 -1.84
N ARG A 58 8.17 -13.30 -2.12
CA ARG A 58 7.59 -14.59 -2.48
C ARG A 58 8.25 -14.98 -3.80
N PRO A 59 8.94 -16.12 -3.90
CA PRO A 59 9.48 -16.57 -5.18
C PRO A 59 8.33 -16.65 -6.18
N ILE A 60 8.53 -16.01 -7.34
CA ILE A 60 7.61 -16.05 -8.47
C ILE A 60 7.54 -17.52 -8.90
N ALA A 61 6.38 -18.15 -8.74
CA ALA A 61 6.14 -19.48 -9.29
C ALA A 61 6.29 -19.41 -10.82
N PRO A 62 6.97 -20.38 -11.47
CA PRO A 62 7.14 -20.35 -12.92
C PRO A 62 5.78 -20.52 -13.64
N SER A 63 5.59 -19.69 -14.67
CA SER A 63 4.41 -19.60 -15.53
C SER A 63 4.03 -20.95 -16.18
N PRO A 64 2.73 -21.27 -16.38
CA PRO A 64 2.27 -22.57 -16.87
C PRO A 64 2.19 -22.68 -18.41
N HIS A 65 3.01 -21.95 -19.16
CA HIS A 65 2.98 -22.08 -20.63
C HIS A 65 3.76 -23.31 -21.08
N ARG A 66 3.04 -24.43 -21.12
CA ARG A 66 3.40 -25.68 -21.80
C ARG A 66 3.63 -25.37 -23.28
N PRO A 67 4.82 -25.58 -23.87
CA PRO A 67 4.98 -25.51 -25.32
C PRO A 67 4.24 -26.72 -25.94
N ILE A 68 3.31 -26.45 -26.85
CA ILE A 68 2.71 -27.47 -27.70
C ILE A 68 3.79 -27.85 -28.73
N ALA A 69 4.21 -29.11 -28.75
CA ALA A 69 5.12 -29.63 -29.76
C ALA A 69 4.39 -29.67 -31.12
N PRO A 70 4.97 -29.14 -32.21
CA PRO A 70 4.45 -29.38 -33.55
C PRO A 70 4.70 -30.84 -33.97
N SER A 71 3.73 -31.38 -34.72
CA SER A 71 3.71 -32.74 -35.29
C SER A 71 4.78 -32.92 -36.35
#